data_AF-A0A3N5PB62-F1
#
_entry.id   AF-A0A3N5PB62-F1
#
_cell.length_a   1.000
_cell.length_b   1.000
_cell.length_c   1.000
_cell.angle_alpha   90.00
_cell.angle_beta   90.00
_cell.angle_gamma   90.00
#
_symmetry.space_group_name_H-M   'P 1'
#
loop_
_entity.id
_entity.type
_entity.pdbx_description
1 polymer ?
#
loop_
_entity_poly.entity_id
_entity_poly.type
_entity_poly.pdbx_seq_one_letter_code
_entity_poly.pdbx_strand_id
1 'polypeptide(L)'
;MTDPRGRSGALVPVSRVEEFEPGTAPTPPAGAGGGGGGGGGGQRARVTYTEAGQAAADAFRGGTTDNPRMRCETTSILFDWTFDGPVNRITQSGDTITLQYGQLGFTRTIHMNAEHPATIEPSVAGHSIGRWENDVLVVDTVGFKPGVLSADTATMHSGELHVVERFTLDPNAMTLTREYTATDPVYYTDQYTGRDTIGVADLPYAPDACAELTFVDFSADGVAPDANSGGIGPQGPQGAAAAPAQTAATPAATPPAAAPAEEEE
;
A
#
# COMPACT_ATOMS: atom_id res chain seq x y z
N MET A 1 -12.53 3.47 -23.14
CA MET A 1 -12.15 2.23 -22.43
C MET A 1 -11.45 2.62 -21.14
N THR A 2 -12.15 2.49 -20.02
CA THR A 2 -11.56 2.37 -18.69
C THR A 2 -10.51 1.25 -18.73
N ASP A 3 -9.32 1.45 -18.14
CA ASP A 3 -8.27 0.42 -18.18
C ASP A 3 -8.83 -0.89 -17.60
N PRO A 4 -8.82 -2.03 -18.33
CA PRO A 4 -9.31 -3.31 -17.81
C PRO A 4 -8.53 -3.81 -16.59
N ARG A 5 -7.40 -3.19 -16.26
CA ARG A 5 -6.63 -3.43 -15.02
C ARG A 5 -7.10 -2.57 -13.84
N GLY A 6 -8.15 -1.77 -13.99
CA GLY A 6 -8.70 -0.92 -12.93
C GLY A 6 -7.81 0.27 -12.52
N ARG A 7 -6.79 0.61 -13.30
CA ARG A 7 -5.79 1.65 -12.93
C ARG A 7 -6.25 3.07 -13.22
N SER A 8 -7.29 3.25 -14.03
CA SER A 8 -7.87 4.55 -14.35
C SER A 8 -9.35 4.41 -14.71
N GLY A 9 -10.19 5.24 -14.09
CA GLY A 9 -11.61 5.38 -14.39
C GLY A 9 -12.17 6.68 -13.86
N ALA A 10 -13.11 7.27 -14.59
CA ALA A 10 -13.88 8.43 -14.12
C ALA A 10 -15.11 7.95 -13.34
N LEU A 11 -15.37 8.56 -12.19
CA LEU A 11 -16.64 8.41 -11.51
C LEU A 11 -17.71 9.16 -12.31
N VAL A 12 -18.69 8.42 -12.86
CA VAL A 12 -19.87 9.00 -13.51
C VAL A 12 -20.99 9.03 -12.46
N PRO A 13 -21.57 10.21 -12.16
CA PRO A 13 -22.76 10.27 -11.31
C PRO A 13 -23.87 9.38 -11.86
N VAL A 14 -24.55 8.63 -11.00
CA VAL A 14 -25.61 7.67 -11.40
C VAL A 14 -26.69 8.35 -12.26
N SER A 15 -26.98 9.63 -12.00
CA SER A 15 -27.94 10.43 -12.77
C SER A 15 -27.54 10.70 -14.22
N ARG A 16 -26.30 10.39 -14.62
CA ARG A 16 -25.77 10.61 -15.97
C ARG A 16 -25.26 9.33 -16.62
N VAL A 17 -25.47 8.17 -16.01
CA VAL A 17 -24.95 6.89 -16.52
C VAL A 17 -25.50 6.57 -17.92
N GLU A 18 -26.73 7.01 -18.21
CA GLU A 18 -27.41 6.83 -19.50
C GLU A 18 -26.80 7.67 -20.63
N GLU A 19 -26.02 8.70 -20.30
CA GLU A 19 -25.32 9.57 -21.27
C GLU A 19 -24.02 8.92 -21.80
N PHE A 20 -23.58 7.80 -21.20
CA PHE A 20 -22.32 7.14 -21.55
C PHE A 20 -22.56 5.69 -21.97
N GLU A 21 -22.07 5.31 -23.16
CA GLU A 21 -22.10 3.91 -23.58
C GLU A 21 -21.16 3.07 -22.70
N PRO A 22 -21.50 1.80 -22.41
CA PRO A 22 -20.62 0.89 -21.66
C PRO A 22 -19.19 0.88 -22.24
N GLY A 23 -18.21 1.24 -21.42
CA GLY A 23 -16.80 1.29 -21.82
C GLY A 23 -16.33 2.58 -22.51
N THR A 24 -17.18 3.58 -22.73
CA THR A 24 -16.82 4.87 -23.37
C THR A 24 -16.62 6.03 -22.40
N ALA A 25 -16.64 5.77 -21.08
CA ALA A 25 -16.45 6.81 -20.07
C ALA A 25 -15.19 7.65 -20.37
N PRO A 26 -15.27 9.00 -20.31
CA PRO A 26 -14.16 9.86 -20.59
C PRO A 26 -13.02 9.55 -19.62
N THR A 27 -11.81 9.38 -20.15
CA THR A 27 -10.61 9.36 -19.31
C THR A 27 -10.58 10.70 -18.58
N PRO A 28 -10.60 10.72 -17.23
CA PRO A 28 -10.47 11.98 -16.51
C PRO A 28 -9.16 12.65 -16.95
N PRO A 29 -9.12 13.99 -17.09
CA PRO A 29 -7.85 14.68 -17.29
C PRO A 29 -6.90 14.24 -16.17
N ALA A 30 -5.61 14.06 -16.51
CA ALA A 30 -4.59 13.67 -15.55
C ALA A 30 -4.68 14.57 -14.31
N GLY A 31 -5.12 14.01 -13.18
CA GLY A 31 -5.40 14.75 -11.94
C GLY A 31 -6.79 14.55 -11.34
N ALA A 32 -7.77 14.04 -12.10
CA ALA A 32 -9.08 13.64 -11.56
C ALA A 32 -9.08 12.15 -11.17
N GLY A 33 -8.13 11.78 -10.30
CA GLY A 33 -8.16 10.52 -9.55
C GLY A 33 -9.25 10.59 -8.47
N GLY A 34 -9.88 9.45 -8.20
CA GLY A 34 -11.08 9.30 -7.39
C GLY A 34 -11.07 10.04 -6.07
N GLY A 35 -12.27 10.42 -5.64
CA GLY A 35 -12.53 11.07 -4.36
C GLY A 35 -12.11 10.19 -3.18
N GLY A 36 -10.85 10.29 -2.80
CA GLY A 36 -10.44 10.08 -1.43
C GLY A 36 -10.89 11.31 -0.66
N GLY A 37 -11.86 11.13 0.23
CA GLY A 37 -12.26 12.13 1.22
C GLY A 37 -11.09 12.44 2.15
N GLY A 38 -10.18 13.29 1.70
CA GLY A 38 -9.13 13.90 2.51
C GLY A 38 -9.57 15.28 2.93
N GLY A 39 -10.45 15.36 3.94
CA GLY A 39 -10.72 16.59 4.65
C GLY A 39 -9.51 16.97 5.50
N GLY A 40 -8.52 17.60 4.89
CA GLY A 40 -7.33 18.12 5.56
C GLY A 40 -6.43 18.81 4.55
N GLY A 41 -6.53 20.13 4.44
CA GLY A 41 -5.78 20.97 3.50
C GLY A 41 -4.28 21.11 3.79
N GLY A 42 -3.62 20.03 4.21
CA GLY A 42 -2.16 19.98 4.33
C GLY A 42 -1.53 19.78 2.95
N GLN A 43 -0.47 20.54 2.65
CA GLN A 43 0.39 20.29 1.50
C GLN A 43 0.88 18.84 1.55
N ARG A 44 0.48 17.99 0.59
CA ARG A 44 0.99 16.61 0.52
C ARG A 44 2.50 16.68 0.36
N ALA A 45 3.21 16.24 1.40
CA ALA A 45 4.66 16.21 1.43
C ALA A 45 5.18 15.35 0.26
N ARG A 46 6.16 15.89 -0.47
CA ARG A 46 6.90 15.18 -1.52
C ARG A 46 8.38 15.35 -1.23
N VAL A 47 9.14 14.33 -1.60
CA VAL A 47 10.59 14.25 -1.40
C VAL A 47 11.24 14.06 -2.77
N THR A 48 12.46 14.56 -2.91
CA THR A 48 13.30 14.26 -4.06
C THR A 48 14.02 12.94 -3.82
N TYR A 49 13.92 12.02 -4.77
CA TYR A 49 14.48 10.67 -4.61
C TYR A 49 15.93 10.57 -5.10
N THR A 50 16.69 9.69 -4.46
CA THR A 50 17.89 9.09 -5.06
C THR A 50 17.50 8.14 -6.19
N GLU A 51 18.48 7.60 -6.93
CA GLU A 51 18.20 6.56 -7.93
C GLU A 51 17.54 5.32 -7.31
N ALA A 52 18.02 4.89 -6.14
CA ALA A 52 17.43 3.75 -5.42
C ALA A 52 16.00 4.06 -4.93
N GLY A 53 15.76 5.26 -4.42
CA GLY A 53 14.42 5.70 -3.99
C GLY A 53 13.44 5.77 -5.17
N GLN A 54 13.90 6.28 -6.32
CA GLN A 54 13.09 6.35 -7.54
C GLN A 54 12.72 4.95 -8.04
N ALA A 55 13.69 4.03 -8.08
CA ALA A 55 13.43 2.63 -8.46
C ALA A 55 12.45 1.95 -7.51
N ALA A 56 12.54 2.19 -6.20
CA ALA A 56 11.60 1.67 -5.21
C ALA A 56 10.18 2.23 -5.42
N ALA A 57 10.04 3.54 -5.65
CA ALA A 57 8.76 4.17 -5.94
C ALA A 57 8.13 3.64 -7.24
N ASP A 58 8.91 3.47 -8.30
CA ASP A 58 8.45 2.92 -9.59
C ASP A 58 8.06 1.44 -9.51
N ALA A 59 8.59 0.70 -8.54
CA ALA A 59 8.21 -0.68 -8.28
C ALA A 59 6.90 -0.81 -7.49
N PHE A 60 6.56 0.15 -6.64
CA PHE A 60 5.40 0.10 -5.76
C PHE A 60 4.06 0.07 -6.51
N ARG A 61 3.14 -0.79 -6.08
CA ARG A 61 1.78 -0.90 -6.62
C ARG A 61 0.75 -0.66 -5.52
N GLY A 62 0.36 0.59 -5.31
CA GLY A 62 -0.50 0.98 -4.18
C GLY A 62 -1.89 0.34 -4.12
N GLY A 63 -2.40 -0.18 -5.23
CA GLY A 63 -3.69 -0.89 -5.31
C GLY A 63 -3.58 -2.41 -5.18
N THR A 64 -2.42 -2.95 -4.79
CA THR A 64 -2.21 -4.38 -4.58
C THR A 64 -1.79 -4.65 -3.13
N THR A 65 -1.57 -5.92 -2.80
CA THR A 65 -1.00 -6.34 -1.52
C THR A 65 0.40 -5.77 -1.23
N ASP A 66 1.03 -5.05 -2.15
CA ASP A 66 2.27 -4.30 -1.86
C ASP A 66 2.01 -3.15 -0.87
N ASN A 67 0.79 -2.61 -0.87
CA ASN A 67 0.33 -1.66 0.13
C ASN A 67 -0.14 -2.42 1.39
N PRO A 68 0.49 -2.22 2.57
CA PRO A 68 0.11 -2.89 3.81
C PRO A 68 -1.38 -2.79 4.15
N ARG A 69 -2.03 -1.69 3.73
CA ARG A 69 -3.47 -1.47 3.96
C ARG A 69 -4.37 -2.48 3.28
N MET A 70 -3.94 -3.04 2.14
CA MET A 70 -4.64 -4.13 1.42
C MET A 70 -4.43 -5.50 2.11
N ARG A 71 -3.85 -5.48 3.31
CA ARG A 71 -3.67 -6.63 4.22
C ARG A 71 -4.11 -6.28 5.64
N CYS A 72 -4.86 -5.18 5.83
CA CYS A 72 -5.22 -4.65 7.14
C CYS A 72 -4.00 -4.40 8.06
N GLU A 73 -2.86 -4.01 7.49
CA GLU A 73 -1.65 -3.63 8.21
C GLU A 73 -1.38 -2.13 8.09
N THR A 74 -0.77 -1.54 9.12
CA THR A 74 -0.35 -0.13 9.12
C THR A 74 0.72 0.12 8.05
N THR A 75 0.55 1.20 7.29
CA THR A 75 1.50 1.72 6.31
C THR A 75 2.69 2.33 7.02
N SER A 76 2.45 3.35 7.83
CA SER A 76 3.50 4.08 8.56
C SER A 76 2.92 4.91 9.71
N ILE A 77 3.80 5.32 10.62
CA ILE A 77 3.44 6.22 11.72
C ILE A 77 3.01 7.62 11.24
N LEU A 78 3.38 8.02 10.02
CA LEU A 78 3.07 9.34 9.46
C LEU A 78 1.73 9.31 8.73
N PHE A 79 1.57 8.36 7.81
CA PHE A 79 0.40 8.26 6.93
C PHE A 79 -0.86 7.91 7.72
N ASP A 80 -0.84 6.83 8.51
CA ASP A 80 -2.04 6.34 9.18
C ASP A 80 -2.43 7.14 10.44
N TRP A 81 -1.69 8.21 10.79
CA TRP A 81 -2.03 9.07 11.92
C TRP A 81 -3.33 9.85 11.69
N THR A 82 -3.54 10.33 10.47
CA THR A 82 -4.74 11.09 10.08
C THR A 82 -5.57 10.39 9.00
N PHE A 83 -5.03 9.35 8.38
CA PHE A 83 -5.72 8.62 7.31
C PHE A 83 -6.89 7.79 7.87
N ASP A 84 -7.97 7.68 7.10
CA ASP A 84 -9.29 7.10 7.43
C ASP A 84 -10.15 7.78 8.51
N GLY A 85 -9.59 8.75 9.25
CA GLY A 85 -10.33 9.48 10.30
C GLY A 85 -10.81 8.68 11.53
N PRO A 86 -10.28 7.50 11.89
CA PRO A 86 -10.68 6.83 13.12
C PRO A 86 -10.15 7.59 14.35
N VAL A 87 -10.83 7.43 15.49
CA VAL A 87 -10.47 8.10 16.73
C VAL A 87 -9.20 7.48 17.30
N ASN A 88 -8.11 8.25 17.39
CA ASN A 88 -6.89 7.84 18.07
C ASN A 88 -7.00 8.05 19.59
N ARG A 89 -6.24 7.29 20.38
CA ARG A 89 -6.10 7.50 21.83
C ARG A 89 -4.65 7.79 22.19
N ILE A 90 -4.44 8.86 22.93
CA ILE A 90 -3.16 9.24 23.52
C ILE A 90 -3.25 9.03 25.03
N THR A 91 -2.29 8.35 25.63
CA THR A 91 -2.25 8.15 27.08
C THR A 91 -0.84 8.31 27.58
N GLN A 92 -0.65 9.12 28.61
CA GLN A 92 0.63 9.29 29.28
C GLN A 92 0.60 8.57 30.63
N SER A 93 1.60 7.74 30.89
CA SER A 93 1.78 7.03 32.16
C SER A 93 3.26 6.98 32.52
N GLY A 94 3.63 7.68 33.61
CA GLY A 94 5.04 7.81 34.01
C GLY A 94 5.90 8.37 32.87
N ASP A 95 6.99 7.66 32.56
CA ASP A 95 7.94 7.99 31.49
C ASP A 95 7.54 7.41 30.12
N THR A 96 6.25 7.23 29.87
CA THR A 96 5.76 6.65 28.62
C THR A 96 4.53 7.38 28.11
N ILE A 97 4.51 7.67 26.80
CA ILE A 97 3.33 8.12 26.08
C ILE A 97 2.96 7.04 25.07
N THR A 98 1.76 6.48 25.19
CA THR A 98 1.22 5.49 24.27
C THR A 98 0.27 6.16 23.30
N LEU A 99 0.47 5.89 22.02
CA LEU A 99 -0.36 6.35 20.92
C LEU A 99 -1.01 5.14 20.26
N GLN A 100 -2.31 5.01 20.46
CA GLN A 100 -3.13 3.94 19.89
C GLN A 100 -3.88 4.50 18.70
N TYR A 101 -3.63 3.92 17.54
CA TYR A 101 -4.28 4.32 16.31
C TYR A 101 -5.67 3.67 16.30
N GLY A 102 -6.67 4.42 15.84
CA GLY A 102 -8.07 3.99 15.89
C GLY A 102 -8.39 2.78 15.00
N GLN A 103 -7.50 2.44 14.08
CA GLN A 103 -7.66 1.36 13.12
C GLN A 103 -6.42 0.46 13.10
N LEU A 104 -6.60 -0.79 12.63
CA LEU A 104 -5.52 -1.76 12.41
C LEU A 104 -4.83 -2.26 13.68
N GLY A 105 -5.38 -1.95 14.87
CA GLY A 105 -4.84 -2.39 16.16
C GLY A 105 -3.44 -1.85 16.47
N PHE A 106 -3.01 -0.79 15.78
CA PHE A 106 -1.64 -0.31 15.86
C PHE A 106 -1.41 0.55 17.09
N THR A 107 -0.36 0.22 17.85
CA THR A 107 0.04 0.96 19.05
C THR A 107 1.53 1.25 18.97
N ARG A 108 1.90 2.52 19.15
CA ARG A 108 3.29 2.95 19.29
C ARG A 108 3.54 3.53 20.67
N THR A 109 4.75 3.36 21.15
CA THR A 109 5.18 3.78 22.48
C THR A 109 6.31 4.79 22.33
N ILE A 110 6.14 5.95 22.96
CA ILE A 110 7.18 6.98 23.09
C ILE A 110 7.77 6.86 24.49
N HIS A 111 9.05 6.55 24.54
CA HIS A 111 9.81 6.48 25.79
C HIS A 111 10.33 7.87 26.16
N MET A 112 10.01 8.35 27.35
CA MET A 112 10.50 9.62 27.87
C MET A 112 11.80 9.37 28.65
N ASN A 113 12.68 10.38 28.70
CA ASN A 113 13.90 10.34 29.52
C ASN A 113 14.82 9.13 29.23
N ALA A 114 14.86 8.68 27.97
CA ALA A 114 15.63 7.53 27.54
C ALA A 114 16.47 7.86 26.28
N GLU A 115 17.38 6.96 25.94
CA GLU A 115 18.15 6.99 24.69
C GLU A 115 17.74 5.80 23.83
N HIS A 116 17.96 5.89 22.52
CA HIS A 116 17.79 4.73 21.65
C HIS A 116 18.77 3.63 22.05
N PRO A 117 18.33 2.37 22.15
CA PRO A 117 19.24 1.27 22.42
C PRO A 117 20.21 1.08 21.25
N ALA A 118 21.41 0.60 21.54
CA ALA A 118 22.45 0.36 20.52
C ALA A 118 22.02 -0.66 19.45
N THR A 119 21.03 -1.50 19.76
CA THR A 119 20.43 -2.44 18.82
C THR A 119 18.92 -2.37 18.97
N ILE A 120 18.23 -2.11 17.86
CA ILE A 120 16.77 -2.02 17.77
C ILE A 120 16.32 -3.12 16.83
N GLU A 121 15.33 -3.90 17.25
CA GLU A 121 14.63 -4.81 16.35
C GLU A 121 13.75 -3.99 15.38
N PRO A 122 13.96 -4.05 14.07
CA PRO A 122 13.23 -3.20 13.13
C PRO A 122 11.72 -3.45 13.15
N SER A 123 10.93 -2.38 13.18
CA SER A 123 9.47 -2.49 13.18
C SER A 123 8.80 -1.38 12.35
N VAL A 124 7.50 -1.50 12.07
CA VAL A 124 6.73 -0.43 11.40
C VAL A 124 6.62 0.82 12.28
N ALA A 125 6.58 0.64 13.61
CA ALA A 125 6.52 1.75 14.57
C ALA A 125 7.87 2.43 14.79
N GLY A 126 8.98 1.72 14.51
CA GLY A 126 10.30 2.12 14.97
C GLY A 126 10.40 2.10 16.50
N HIS A 127 11.44 2.74 17.02
CA HIS A 127 11.65 3.00 18.44
C HIS A 127 11.64 4.50 18.66
N SER A 128 10.71 5.02 19.47
CA SER A 128 10.51 6.46 19.66
C SER A 128 11.03 6.94 21.02
N ILE A 129 11.82 8.01 21.03
CA ILE A 129 12.26 8.74 22.21
C ILE A 129 11.61 10.12 22.23
N GLY A 130 10.95 10.45 23.34
CA GLY A 130 10.32 11.75 23.56
C GLY A 130 11.12 12.64 24.51
N ARG A 131 11.16 13.93 24.21
CA ARG A 131 11.69 14.96 25.11
C ARG A 131 10.86 16.24 25.01
N TRP A 132 10.73 16.95 26.11
CA TRP A 132 10.04 18.24 26.15
C TRP A 132 11.01 19.37 25.81
N GLU A 133 10.64 20.20 24.84
CA GLU A 133 11.25 21.50 24.56
C GLU A 133 10.22 22.60 24.88
N ASN A 134 10.22 23.09 26.12
CA ASN A 134 9.13 23.91 26.65
C ASN A 134 7.81 23.13 26.56
N ASP A 135 6.81 23.68 25.86
CA ASP A 135 5.48 23.08 25.68
C ASP A 135 5.37 22.19 24.42
N VAL A 136 6.49 21.90 23.76
CA VAL A 136 6.54 21.05 22.55
C VAL A 136 7.13 19.69 22.91
N LEU A 137 6.37 18.63 22.65
CA LEU A 137 6.91 17.27 22.71
C LEU A 137 7.63 16.98 21.39
N VAL A 138 8.96 16.83 21.46
CA VAL A 138 9.79 16.40 20.34
C VAL A 138 10.01 14.91 20.45
N VAL A 139 9.70 14.19 19.38
CA VAL A 139 9.81 12.73 19.29
C VAL A 139 10.80 12.39 18.19
N ASP A 140 11.87 11.68 18.56
CA ASP A 140 12.86 11.14 17.65
C ASP A 140 12.58 9.64 17.47
N THR A 141 12.51 9.17 16.22
CA THR A 141 12.20 7.77 15.91
C THR A 141 13.15 7.22 14.86
N VAL A 142 13.72 6.05 15.14
CA VAL A 142 14.61 5.27 14.26
C VAL A 142 14.28 3.77 14.35
N GLY A 143 15.00 2.93 13.60
CA GLY A 143 14.84 1.48 13.66
C GLY A 143 13.59 0.99 12.94
N PHE A 144 13.27 1.63 11.80
CA PHE A 144 12.14 1.23 10.99
C PHE A 144 12.47 0.00 10.14
N LYS A 145 11.48 -0.85 9.92
CA LYS A 145 11.50 -1.85 8.85
C LYS A 145 11.30 -1.13 7.51
N PRO A 146 12.08 -1.43 6.45
CA PRO A 146 11.86 -0.85 5.11
C PRO A 146 10.41 -1.04 4.66
N GLY A 147 9.81 -0.02 4.07
CA GLY A 147 8.38 -0.01 3.82
C GLY A 147 7.87 1.20 3.05
N VAL A 148 6.56 1.43 3.18
CA VAL A 148 5.84 2.52 2.52
C VAL A 148 5.69 3.64 3.55
N LEU A 149 6.23 4.82 3.27
CA LEU A 149 6.03 5.99 4.13
C LEU A 149 4.67 6.63 3.85
N SER A 150 4.29 6.72 2.57
CA SER A 150 3.01 7.27 2.12
C SER A 150 2.56 6.58 0.83
N ALA A 151 1.43 5.87 0.89
CA ALA A 151 0.89 5.12 -0.25
C ALA A 151 0.39 6.05 -1.37
N ASP A 152 -0.23 7.18 -1.01
CA ASP A 152 -0.78 8.18 -1.95
C ASP A 152 0.29 8.78 -2.88
N THR A 153 1.52 8.89 -2.38
CA THR A 153 2.64 9.50 -3.09
C THR A 153 3.67 8.47 -3.56
N ALA A 154 3.38 7.17 -3.39
CA ALA A 154 4.31 6.07 -3.62
C ALA A 154 5.69 6.32 -2.94
N THR A 155 5.68 6.95 -1.77
CA THR A 155 6.92 7.27 -1.05
C THR A 155 7.34 6.07 -0.24
N MET A 156 8.41 5.42 -0.69
CA MET A 156 9.05 4.29 -0.01
C MET A 156 10.16 4.79 0.90
N HIS A 157 10.48 4.02 1.95
CA HIS A 157 11.64 4.25 2.81
C HIS A 157 12.43 2.95 3.04
N SER A 158 13.72 3.11 3.28
CA SER A 158 14.66 2.09 3.71
C SER A 158 14.63 1.91 5.23
N GLY A 159 15.54 1.08 5.75
CA GLY A 159 15.74 0.91 7.19
C GLY A 159 16.49 2.09 7.84
N GLU A 160 17.06 2.99 7.04
CA GLU A 160 17.75 4.20 7.51
C GLU A 160 16.81 5.41 7.64
N LEU A 161 15.50 5.18 7.61
CA LEU A 161 14.52 6.22 7.90
C LEU A 161 14.74 6.77 9.33
N HIS A 162 14.84 8.08 9.44
CA HIS A 162 14.84 8.83 10.69
C HIS A 162 13.72 9.85 10.66
N VAL A 163 12.85 9.83 11.67
CA VAL A 163 11.68 10.70 11.77
C VAL A 163 11.77 11.53 13.05
N VAL A 164 11.62 12.84 12.91
CA VAL A 164 11.46 13.77 14.02
C VAL A 164 10.05 14.38 13.94
N GLU A 165 9.24 14.13 14.95
CA GLU A 165 7.91 14.72 15.11
C GLU A 165 7.92 15.77 16.24
N ARG A 166 7.17 16.85 16.08
CA ARG A 166 6.99 17.92 17.06
C ARG A 166 5.50 18.10 17.30
N PHE A 167 5.06 17.82 18.52
CA PHE A 167 3.66 17.91 18.93
C PHE A 167 3.43 19.14 19.81
N THR A 168 2.43 19.94 19.43
CA THR A 168 2.03 21.16 20.15
C THR A 168 0.53 21.12 20.40
N LEU A 169 0.13 21.22 21.67
CA LEU A 169 -1.27 21.27 22.09
C LEU A 169 -1.72 22.73 22.27
N ASP A 170 -2.80 23.13 21.60
CA ASP A 170 -3.53 24.35 21.93
C ASP A 170 -4.64 23.99 22.95
N PRO A 171 -4.51 24.38 24.23
CA PRO A 171 -5.48 24.03 25.26
C PRO A 171 -6.79 24.82 25.15
N ASN A 172 -6.83 25.92 24.41
CA ASN A 172 -8.06 26.71 24.22
C ASN A 172 -8.89 26.12 23.08
N ALA A 173 -8.25 25.80 21.97
CA ALA A 173 -8.90 25.18 20.81
C ALA A 173 -9.08 23.66 20.98
N MET A 174 -8.41 23.05 21.96
CA MET A 174 -8.33 21.59 22.15
C MET A 174 -7.88 20.88 20.86
N THR A 175 -6.85 21.43 20.22
CA THR A 175 -6.25 20.87 19.00
C THR A 175 -4.79 20.49 19.22
N LEU A 176 -4.41 19.33 18.70
CA LEU A 176 -3.03 18.86 18.69
C LEU A 176 -2.47 19.03 17.28
N THR A 177 -1.45 19.85 17.15
CA THR A 177 -0.69 19.97 15.90
C THR A 177 0.55 19.08 15.96
N ARG A 178 0.78 18.33 14.89
CA ARG A 178 2.02 17.60 14.64
C ARG A 178 2.73 18.18 13.43
N GLU A 179 3.98 18.57 13.61
CA GLU A 179 4.91 18.83 12.52
C GLU A 179 5.91 17.69 12.45
N TYR A 180 6.25 17.22 11.26
CA TYR A 180 7.17 16.10 11.12
C TYR A 180 8.16 16.34 10.00
N THR A 181 9.35 15.77 10.20
CA THR A 181 10.45 15.75 9.23
C THR A 181 11.00 14.34 9.20
N ALA A 182 11.10 13.76 8.01
CA ALA A 182 11.68 12.45 7.81
C ALA A 182 12.85 12.53 6.82
N THR A 183 13.93 11.81 7.13
CA THR A 183 15.13 11.70 6.30
C THR A 183 15.44 10.23 6.08
N ASP A 184 16.00 9.92 4.91
CA ASP A 184 16.43 8.58 4.55
C ASP A 184 17.55 8.73 3.53
N PRO A 185 18.82 8.60 3.93
CA PRO A 185 19.94 8.85 3.02
C PRO A 185 20.02 7.85 1.86
N VAL A 186 19.32 6.71 1.96
CA VAL A 186 19.30 5.69 0.91
C VAL A 186 18.33 6.10 -0.19
N TYR A 187 17.14 6.59 0.17
CA TYR A 187 16.06 6.86 -0.78
C TYR A 187 15.80 8.34 -1.06
N TYR A 188 16.20 9.26 -0.19
CA TYR A 188 15.90 10.69 -0.28
C TYR A 188 17.17 11.52 -0.47
N THR A 189 17.09 12.56 -1.30
CA THR A 189 18.15 13.58 -1.41
C THR A 189 17.86 14.82 -0.56
N ASP A 190 16.61 14.98 -0.11
CA ASP A 190 16.13 16.04 0.78
C ASP A 190 15.23 15.43 1.88
N GLN A 191 14.38 16.26 2.50
CA GLN A 191 13.57 15.86 3.65
C GLN A 191 12.09 15.76 3.28
N TYR A 192 11.42 14.72 3.78
CA TYR A 192 9.97 14.61 3.73
C TYR A 192 9.37 15.34 4.93
N THR A 193 8.78 16.52 4.69
CA THR A 193 8.24 17.37 5.76
C THR A 193 6.74 17.58 5.61
N GLY A 194 6.00 17.56 6.71
CA GLY A 194 4.58 17.89 6.69
C GLY A 194 4.05 18.32 8.04
N ARG A 195 2.76 18.66 8.04
CA ARG A 195 2.05 19.14 9.21
C ARG A 195 0.60 18.70 9.16
N ASP A 196 0.09 18.25 10.30
CA ASP A 196 -1.31 17.94 10.52
C ASP A 196 -1.80 18.51 11.86
N THR A 197 -3.12 18.68 11.96
CA THR A 197 -3.78 19.15 13.17
C THR A 197 -5.03 18.31 13.38
N ILE A 198 -5.16 17.74 14.57
CA ILE A 198 -6.32 16.95 14.99
C ILE A 198 -7.03 17.61 16.17
N GLY A 199 -8.35 17.43 16.25
CA GLY A 199 -9.17 17.84 17.39
C GLY A 199 -9.52 16.67 18.30
N VAL A 200 -10.10 16.97 19.45
CA VAL A 200 -10.74 15.96 20.30
C VAL A 200 -11.98 15.42 19.59
N ALA A 201 -12.12 14.10 19.52
CA ALA A 201 -13.27 13.47 18.91
C ALA A 201 -14.52 13.56 19.80
N ASP A 202 -15.68 13.75 19.17
CA ASP A 202 -16.99 13.65 19.84
C ASP A 202 -17.40 12.19 20.13
N LEU A 203 -16.69 11.23 19.53
CA LEU A 203 -16.91 9.79 19.69
C LEU A 203 -15.80 9.17 20.55
N PRO A 204 -16.13 8.14 21.36
CA PRO A 204 -15.11 7.41 22.10
C PRO A 204 -14.18 6.64 21.16
N TYR A 205 -12.94 6.42 21.60
CA TYR A 205 -12.06 5.45 20.95
C TYR A 205 -12.75 4.09 20.88
N ALA A 206 -12.94 3.61 19.66
CA ALA A 206 -13.46 2.29 19.35
C ALA A 206 -12.45 1.64 18.39
N PRO A 207 -11.78 0.54 18.79
CA PRO A 207 -10.88 -0.15 17.89
C PRO A 207 -11.69 -0.69 16.71
N ASP A 208 -11.37 -0.23 15.50
CA ASP A 208 -12.01 -0.75 14.30
C ASP A 208 -11.27 -1.99 13.80
N ALA A 209 -12.03 -3.05 13.54
CA ALA A 209 -11.52 -4.27 12.96
C ALA A 209 -11.58 -4.13 11.44
N CYS A 210 -10.44 -3.85 10.81
CA CYS A 210 -10.34 -3.87 9.36
C CYS A 210 -10.76 -5.26 8.85
N ALA A 211 -11.83 -5.28 8.08
CA ALA A 211 -12.24 -6.43 7.29
C ALA A 211 -11.71 -6.22 5.88
N GLU A 212 -10.87 -7.13 5.40
CA GLU A 212 -10.36 -7.07 4.03
C GLU A 212 -11.52 -7.33 3.05
N LEU A 213 -11.97 -6.30 2.35
CA LEU A 213 -13.10 -6.36 1.43
C LEU A 213 -12.67 -6.54 -0.04
N THR A 214 -11.36 -6.52 -0.34
CA THR A 214 -10.87 -6.41 -1.73
C THR A 214 -10.85 -7.71 -2.52
N PHE A 215 -11.32 -8.82 -1.96
CA PHE A 215 -11.59 -10.02 -2.75
C PHE A 215 -12.95 -10.65 -2.42
N VAL A 216 -14.02 -9.98 -2.87
CA VAL A 216 -15.25 -10.68 -3.22
C VAL A 216 -15.15 -11.07 -4.69
N ASP A 217 -14.95 -12.36 -4.97
CA ASP A 217 -14.98 -12.88 -6.33
C ASP A 217 -16.43 -12.87 -6.86
N PHE A 218 -16.87 -11.74 -7.40
CA PHE A 218 -18.18 -11.63 -8.05
C PHE A 218 -18.29 -12.48 -9.33
N SER A 219 -17.20 -13.08 -9.83
CA SER A 219 -17.28 -14.02 -10.95
C SER A 219 -17.82 -15.39 -10.53
N ALA A 220 -17.80 -15.69 -9.24
CA ALA A 220 -18.41 -16.89 -8.66
C ALA A 220 -19.94 -16.78 -8.50
N ASP A 221 -20.52 -15.58 -8.55
CA ASP A 221 -21.96 -15.33 -8.38
C ASP A 221 -22.80 -15.66 -9.63
N GLY A 222 -22.19 -16.28 -10.65
CA GLY A 222 -22.94 -16.92 -11.74
C GLY A 222 -23.67 -15.95 -12.68
N VAL A 223 -23.20 -14.71 -12.82
CA VAL A 223 -23.67 -13.84 -13.91
C VAL A 223 -23.18 -14.45 -15.23
N ALA A 224 -24.07 -15.20 -15.88
CA ALA A 224 -23.79 -15.80 -17.17
C ALA A 224 -23.39 -14.70 -18.16
N PRO A 225 -22.29 -14.87 -18.92
CA PRO A 225 -21.95 -13.93 -19.97
C PRO A 225 -23.11 -13.89 -20.97
N ASP A 226 -23.61 -12.69 -21.17
CA ASP A 226 -24.60 -12.33 -22.16
C ASP A 226 -24.14 -12.84 -23.53
N ALA A 227 -24.92 -13.78 -24.08
CA ALA A 227 -24.66 -14.55 -25.29
C ALA A 227 -24.61 -13.71 -26.58
N ASN A 228 -24.53 -12.38 -26.47
CA ASN A 228 -24.48 -11.46 -27.59
C ASN A 228 -23.21 -10.60 -27.64
N SER A 229 -22.25 -10.83 -26.73
CA SER A 229 -20.90 -10.27 -26.87
C SER A 229 -20.10 -11.15 -27.84
N GLY A 230 -20.01 -10.70 -29.09
CA GLY A 230 -19.14 -11.30 -30.11
C GLY A 230 -17.68 -11.25 -29.66
N GLY A 231 -17.23 -12.30 -28.96
CA GLY A 231 -15.88 -12.41 -28.46
C GLY A 231 -14.89 -12.76 -29.56
N ILE A 232 -13.85 -11.94 -29.74
CA ILE A 232 -12.60 -12.36 -30.36
C ILE A 232 -11.84 -13.19 -29.31
N GLY A 233 -12.03 -14.51 -29.35
CA GLY A 233 -11.21 -15.46 -28.61
C GLY A 233 -9.84 -15.68 -29.27
N PRO A 234 -8.83 -16.17 -28.52
CA PRO A 234 -7.51 -16.48 -29.07
C PRO A 234 -7.63 -17.64 -30.06
N GLN A 235 -7.11 -17.46 -31.28
CA GLN A 235 -7.08 -18.53 -32.29
C GLN A 235 -6.01 -19.57 -31.92
N GLY A 236 -6.44 -20.64 -31.25
CA GLY A 236 -5.75 -21.94 -31.27
C GLY A 236 -6.01 -22.69 -32.60
N PRO A 237 -5.17 -23.69 -32.95
CA PRO A 237 -5.11 -24.21 -34.32
C PRO A 237 -6.40 -24.95 -34.71
N GLN A 238 -6.86 -24.65 -35.93
CA GLN A 238 -8.08 -25.19 -36.52
C GLN A 238 -8.01 -26.71 -36.67
N GLY A 239 -9.03 -27.40 -36.13
CA GLY A 239 -9.23 -28.83 -36.30
C GLY A 239 -9.56 -29.20 -37.74
N ALA A 240 -8.91 -30.26 -38.20
CA ALA A 240 -9.09 -30.88 -39.51
C ALA A 240 -10.53 -31.41 -39.72
N ALA A 241 -11.06 -31.20 -40.92
CA ALA A 241 -12.21 -31.93 -41.44
C ALA A 241 -11.80 -33.37 -41.81
N ALA A 242 -12.61 -34.35 -41.40
CA ALA A 242 -12.40 -35.76 -41.70
C ALA A 242 -12.68 -36.10 -43.18
N ALA A 243 -11.83 -36.94 -43.76
CA ALA A 243 -12.05 -37.71 -44.99
C ALA A 243 -11.45 -39.14 -44.81
N PRO A 244 -11.91 -40.15 -45.57
CA PRO A 244 -12.21 -41.48 -45.02
C PRO A 244 -11.03 -42.46 -44.90
N ALA A 245 -11.30 -43.53 -44.15
CA ALA A 245 -10.40 -44.57 -43.69
C ALA A 245 -9.59 -45.30 -44.79
N GLN A 246 -8.31 -45.51 -44.51
CA GLN A 246 -7.52 -46.62 -45.06
C GLN A 246 -6.69 -47.27 -43.95
N THR A 247 -6.69 -48.59 -44.00
CA THR A 247 -6.21 -49.63 -43.08
C THR A 247 -4.77 -49.50 -42.60
N ALA A 248 -4.55 -49.89 -41.35
CA ALA A 248 -3.30 -49.85 -40.62
C ALA A 248 -2.30 -50.93 -41.04
N ALA A 249 -1.02 -50.56 -41.13
CA ALA A 249 0.12 -51.48 -41.08
C ALA A 249 0.91 -51.24 -39.78
N THR A 250 1.19 -52.34 -39.06
CA THR A 250 1.87 -52.42 -37.77
C THR A 250 3.34 -51.95 -37.84
N PRO A 251 3.87 -51.22 -36.84
CA PRO A 251 5.30 -50.91 -36.79
C PRO A 251 6.13 -52.05 -36.19
N ALA A 252 7.31 -52.27 -36.79
CA ALA A 252 8.32 -53.24 -36.38
C ALA A 252 9.17 -52.73 -35.20
N ALA A 253 9.69 -53.69 -34.43
CA ALA A 253 10.41 -53.53 -33.17
C ALA A 253 11.78 -52.84 -33.27
N THR A 254 12.12 -52.12 -32.20
CA THR A 254 13.44 -51.52 -31.91
C THR A 254 14.45 -52.60 -31.50
N PRO A 255 15.69 -52.60 -32.03
CA PRO A 255 16.75 -53.48 -31.53
C PRO A 255 17.47 -52.89 -30.29
N PRO A 256 18.01 -53.73 -29.39
CA PRO A 256 18.61 -53.29 -28.12
C PRO A 256 20.08 -52.87 -28.24
N ALA A 257 20.50 -52.11 -27.23
CA ALA A 257 21.80 -51.47 -27.06
C ALA A 257 22.99 -52.44 -26.92
N ALA A 258 24.15 -52.05 -27.46
CA ALA A 258 25.43 -52.71 -27.28
C ALA A 258 26.23 -52.08 -26.12
N ALA A 259 26.81 -52.95 -25.28
CA ALA A 259 27.74 -52.65 -24.20
C ALA A 259 29.20 -52.61 -24.70
N PRO A 260 30.17 -52.10 -23.92
CA PRO A 260 31.48 -51.66 -24.41
C PRO A 260 32.55 -52.77 -24.48
N ALA A 261 33.67 -52.40 -25.12
CA ALA A 261 34.80 -53.20 -25.56
C ALA A 261 35.63 -53.90 -24.46
N GLU A 262 36.19 -55.06 -24.81
CA GLU A 262 37.35 -55.69 -24.17
C GLU A 262 38.53 -55.74 -25.17
N GLU A 263 39.73 -55.48 -24.64
CA GLU A 263 41.06 -55.65 -25.23
C GLU A 263 41.40 -57.13 -25.46
N GLU A 264 42.19 -57.45 -26.50
CA GLU A 264 43.49 -58.15 -26.40
C GLU A 264 44.00 -58.62 -27.79
N GLU A 265 45.32 -58.44 -27.95
CA GLU A 265 46.31 -59.02 -28.88
C GLU A 265 46.28 -58.74 -30.41
#